data_AF-A0A0M8KMZ0-F1
#
_entry.id   AF-A0A0M8KMZ0-F1
#
_cell.length_a   1.000
_cell.length_b   1.000
_cell.length_c   1.000
_cell.angle_alpha   90.00
_cell.angle_beta   90.00
_cell.angle_gamma   90.00
#
_symmetry.space_group_name_H-M   'P 1'
#
loop_
_entity.id
_entity.type
_entity.pdbx_description
1 polymer ?
#
loop_
_entity_poly.entity_id
_entity_poly.type
_entity_poly.pdbx_seq_one_letter_code
_entity_poly.pdbx_strand_id
1 'polypeptide(L)'
;MHARLREALRVTREAADRGESAEPPARELLLFCHGFCSALDAHHTGEDRTLFPAIEAARPDLALVLRNLQQDHSMIGHLLGGLQAATDARSSPEVLAGHLEGIAAIMESHFRYEERQLLTVLEGLALDADSREALGTL
;
A
#
# COMPACT_ATOMS: atom_id res chain seq x y z
N MET A 1 10.08 0.84 -3.75
CA MET A 1 9.15 1.57 -2.87
C MET A 1 8.41 0.61 -1.92
N HIS A 2 8.06 -0.63 -2.32
CA HIS A 2 7.45 -1.64 -1.42
C HIS A 2 8.22 -1.88 -0.12
N ALA A 3 9.55 -1.95 -0.15
CA ALA A 3 10.34 -2.12 1.07
C ALA A 3 10.08 -1.00 2.12
N ARG A 4 9.86 0.24 1.67
CA ARG A 4 9.52 1.37 2.54
C ARG A 4 8.10 1.25 3.09
N LEU A 5 7.15 0.82 2.26
CA LEU A 5 5.76 0.61 2.70
C LEU A 5 5.63 -0.56 3.68
N ARG A 6 6.37 -1.65 3.45
CA ARG A 6 6.48 -2.77 4.41
C ARG A 6 7.03 -2.29 5.75
N GLU A 7 8.09 -1.48 5.73
CA GLU A 7 8.67 -0.93 6.94
C GLU A 7 7.71 0.03 7.67
N ALA A 8 7.06 0.93 6.94
CA ALA A 8 6.06 1.84 7.49
C ALA A 8 4.91 1.09 8.16
N LEU A 9 4.40 0.03 7.51
CA LEU A 9 3.34 -0.82 8.06
C LEU A 9 3.79 -1.59 9.31
N ARG A 10 5.02 -2.12 9.30
CA ARG A 10 5.62 -2.80 10.45
C ARG A 10 5.72 -1.85 11.65
N VAL A 11 6.31 -0.67 11.45
CA VAL A 11 6.47 0.34 12.51
C VAL A 11 5.12 0.78 13.07
N THR A 12 4.12 0.96 12.21
CA THR A 12 2.76 1.36 12.61
C THR A 12 2.08 0.28 13.45
N ARG A 13 2.19 -1.00 13.05
CA ARG A 13 1.66 -2.13 13.84
C ARG A 13 2.32 -2.21 15.21
N GLU A 14 3.65 -2.13 15.26
CA GLU A 14 4.37 -2.17 16.53
C GLU A 14 4.02 -0.99 17.45
N ALA A 15 3.71 0.18 16.89
CA ALA A 15 3.23 1.32 17.67
C ALA A 15 1.82 1.09 18.23
N ALA A 16 0.92 0.48 17.44
CA ALA A 16 -0.43 0.13 17.88
C ALA A 16 -0.42 -0.95 18.98
N ASP A 17 0.42 -1.99 18.82
CA ASP A 17 0.54 -3.11 19.76
C ASP A 17 1.12 -2.69 21.12
N ARG A 18 1.98 -1.66 21.14
CA ARG A 18 2.61 -1.18 22.39
C ARG A 18 1.62 -0.51 23.35
N GLY A 19 0.47 -0.01 22.87
CA GLY A 19 -0.65 0.40 23.72
C GLY A 19 -0.32 1.30 24.94
N GLU A 20 0.76 2.10 24.89
CA GLU A 20 1.20 2.81 26.09
C GLU A 20 0.33 4.05 26.34
N SER A 21 -0.48 3.90 27.39
CA SER A 21 -1.36 4.89 28.01
C SER A 21 -0.59 6.13 28.47
N ALA A 22 -0.57 7.17 27.64
CA ALA A 22 -0.54 8.58 28.03
C ALA A 22 -0.92 9.36 26.78
N GLU A 23 -1.58 10.51 26.84
CA GLU A 23 -1.74 11.33 25.63
C GLU A 23 -0.39 12.04 25.33
N PRO A 24 0.60 11.36 24.73
CA PRO A 24 1.01 11.67 23.34
C PRO A 24 1.02 10.57 22.22
N PRO A 25 1.08 9.22 22.43
CA PRO A 25 1.29 8.24 21.36
C PRO A 25 0.08 8.05 20.43
N ALA A 26 -1.14 8.31 20.91
CA ALA A 26 -2.33 8.21 20.07
C ALA A 26 -2.28 9.22 18.91
N ARG A 27 -1.77 10.44 19.15
CA ARG A 27 -1.64 11.46 18.10
C ARG A 27 -0.58 11.10 17.06
N GLU A 28 0.51 10.49 17.49
CA GLU A 28 1.56 10.00 16.59
C GLU A 28 1.02 8.85 15.72
N LEU A 29 0.33 7.89 16.31
CA LEU A 29 -0.30 6.79 15.57
C LEU A 29 -1.29 7.30 14.53
N LEU A 30 -2.13 8.28 14.86
CA LEU A 30 -3.06 8.88 13.90
C LEU A 30 -2.31 9.54 12.72
N LEU A 31 -1.26 10.33 12.99
CA LEU A 31 -0.44 10.95 11.94
C LEU A 31 0.23 9.91 11.04
N PHE A 32 0.73 8.81 11.63
CA PHE A 32 1.29 7.69 10.87
C PHE A 32 0.23 6.97 10.03
N CYS A 33 -0.94 6.64 10.60
CA CYS A 33 -2.03 6.01 9.86
C CYS A 33 -2.44 6.85 8.65
N HIS A 34 -2.64 8.16 8.82
CA HIS A 34 -2.93 9.05 7.71
C HIS A 34 -1.82 9.05 6.66
N GLY A 35 -0.56 9.26 7.07
CA GLY A 35 0.57 9.29 6.15
C GLY A 35 0.76 7.98 5.38
N PHE A 36 0.62 6.85 6.07
CA PHE A 36 0.69 5.51 5.48
C PHE A 36 -0.47 5.27 4.50
N CYS A 37 -1.71 5.54 4.91
CA CYS A 37 -2.88 5.41 4.04
C CYS A 37 -2.73 6.25 2.77
N SER A 38 -2.32 7.52 2.90
CA SER A 38 -2.11 8.39 1.74
C SER A 38 -0.98 7.90 0.84
N ALA A 39 0.14 7.45 1.39
CA ALA A 39 1.27 6.96 0.60
C ALA A 39 0.93 5.67 -0.16
N LEU A 40 0.21 4.75 0.49
CA LEU A 40 -0.18 3.49 -0.10
C LEU A 40 -1.25 3.68 -1.21
N ASP A 41 -2.25 4.52 -0.96
CA ASP A 41 -3.28 4.87 -1.93
C ASP A 41 -2.67 5.56 -3.17
N ALA A 42 -1.72 6.48 -2.97
CA ALA A 42 -1.03 7.15 -4.06
C ALA A 42 -0.19 6.18 -4.90
N HIS A 43 0.48 5.22 -4.26
CA HIS A 43 1.26 4.19 -4.95
C HIS A 43 0.38 3.30 -5.83
N HIS A 44 -0.69 2.70 -5.29
CA HIS A 44 -1.58 1.84 -6.08
C HIS A 44 -2.30 2.62 -7.18
N THR A 45 -2.72 3.85 -6.89
CA THR A 45 -3.33 4.73 -7.91
C THR A 45 -2.35 5.05 -9.03
N GLY A 46 -1.07 5.29 -8.69
CA GLY A 46 0.00 5.48 -9.66
C GLY A 46 0.15 4.27 -10.57
N GLU A 47 0.17 3.07 -10.00
CA GLU A 47 0.28 1.83 -10.77
C GLU A 47 -0.91 1.60 -11.69
N ASP A 48 -2.12 1.72 -11.17
CA ASP A 48 -3.35 1.50 -11.91
C ASP A 48 -3.49 2.44 -13.11
N ARG A 49 -3.11 3.71 -12.93
CA ARG A 49 -3.36 4.76 -13.91
C ARG A 49 -2.20 4.97 -14.89
N THR A 50 -0.99 4.57 -14.52
CA THR A 50 0.21 4.87 -15.31
C THR A 50 1.01 3.61 -15.64
N LEU A 51 1.43 2.84 -14.63
CA LEU A 51 2.33 1.71 -14.82
C LEU A 51 1.66 0.55 -15.55
N PHE A 52 0.50 0.10 -15.06
CA PHE A 52 -0.19 -1.06 -15.61
C PHE A 52 -0.63 -0.86 -17.07
N PRO A 53 -1.18 0.30 -17.48
CA PRO A 53 -1.45 0.57 -18.90
C PRO A 53 -0.20 0.50 -19.78
N ALA A 54 0.94 1.02 -19.31
CA ALA A 54 2.20 0.96 -20.05
C ALA A 54 2.71 -0.49 -20.18
N ILE A 55 2.60 -1.29 -19.11
CA ILE A 55 2.94 -2.71 -19.15
C ILE A 55 2.00 -3.46 -20.10
N GLU A 56 0.68 -3.26 -20.04
CA GLU A 56 -0.27 -3.96 -20.90
C GLU A 56 -0.04 -3.65 -22.39
N ALA A 57 0.31 -2.40 -22.70
CA ALA A 57 0.64 -2.00 -24.07
C ALA A 57 1.89 -2.72 -24.62
N ALA A 58 2.92 -2.91 -23.78
CA ALA A 58 4.15 -3.61 -24.17
C ALA A 58 4.03 -5.14 -24.06
N ARG A 59 3.19 -5.64 -23.16
CA ARG A 59 3.02 -7.04 -22.79
C ARG A 59 1.53 -7.40 -22.62
N PRO A 60 0.76 -7.49 -23.72
CA PRO A 60 -0.67 -7.82 -23.66
C PRO A 60 -0.97 -9.18 -23.01
N ASP A 61 0.01 -10.08 -22.98
CA ASP A 61 -0.06 -11.38 -22.31
C ASP A 61 -0.24 -11.27 -20.78
N LEU A 62 0.09 -10.12 -20.19
CA LEU A 62 -0.04 -9.86 -18.75
C LEU A 62 -1.40 -9.26 -18.34
N ALA A 63 -2.33 -9.05 -19.27
CA ALA A 63 -3.60 -8.38 -18.99
C ALA A 63 -4.39 -8.99 -17.82
N LEU A 64 -4.38 -10.33 -17.67
CA LEU A 64 -5.05 -10.99 -16.54
C LEU A 64 -4.33 -10.75 -15.20
N VAL A 65 -2.99 -10.71 -15.22
CA VAL A 65 -2.19 -10.43 -14.02
C VAL A 65 -2.48 -9.00 -13.53
N LEU A 66 -2.47 -8.03 -14.44
CA LEU A 66 -2.70 -6.62 -14.12
C LEU A 66 -4.12 -6.39 -13.56
N ARG A 67 -5.14 -7.06 -14.13
CA ARG A 67 -6.51 -7.00 -13.59
C ARG A 67 -6.63 -7.59 -12.19
N ASN A 68 -5.90 -8.67 -11.90
CA ASN A 68 -5.87 -9.25 -10.55
C ASN A 68 -5.22 -8.28 -9.55
N LEU A 69 -4.13 -7.62 -9.94
CA LEU A 69 -3.49 -6.59 -9.10
C LEU A 69 -4.41 -5.38 -8.86
N GLN A 70 -5.12 -4.89 -9.88
CA GLN A 70 -6.14 -3.85 -9.73
C GLN A 70 -7.28 -4.26 -8.79
N GLN A 71 -7.66 -5.55 -8.81
CA GLN A 71 -8.65 -6.07 -7.88
C GLN A 71 -8.13 -6.08 -6.44
N ASP A 72 -6.87 -6.47 -6.24
CA ASP A 72 -6.21 -6.36 -4.93
C ASP A 72 -6.16 -4.90 -4.45
N HIS A 73 -5.80 -3.95 -5.32
CA HIS A 73 -5.78 -2.52 -5.01
C HIS A 73 -7.15 -2.02 -4.55
N SER A 74 -8.23 -2.45 -5.22
CA SER A 74 -9.60 -2.11 -4.83
C SER A 74 -9.96 -2.65 -3.44
N MET A 75 -9.55 -3.87 -3.12
CA MET A 75 -9.76 -4.47 -1.79
C MET A 75 -8.96 -3.73 -0.72
N ILE A 76 -7.68 -3.43 -0.99
CA ILE A 76 -6.81 -2.72 -0.06
C ILE A 76 -7.34 -1.30 0.19
N GLY A 77 -7.78 -0.59 -0.85
CA GLY A 77 -8.40 0.73 -0.73
C GLY A 77 -9.63 0.70 0.19
N HIS A 78 -10.45 -0.34 0.11
CA HIS A 78 -11.57 -0.52 1.04
C HIS A 78 -11.11 -0.67 2.51
N LEU A 79 -10.06 -1.45 2.75
CA LEU A 79 -9.50 -1.65 4.10
C LEU A 79 -8.87 -0.38 4.66
N LEU A 80 -8.16 0.39 3.82
CA LEU A 80 -7.61 1.69 4.19
C LEU A 80 -8.71 2.68 4.53
N GLY A 81 -9.82 2.69 3.77
CA GLY A 81 -11.01 3.48 4.12
C GLY A 81 -11.60 3.10 5.48
N GLY A 82 -11.62 1.80 5.81
CA GLY A 82 -12.02 1.31 7.13
C GLY A 82 -11.10 1.80 8.25
N LEU A 83 -9.78 1.71 8.06
CA LEU A 83 -8.80 2.23 9.04
C LEU A 83 -8.93 3.75 9.21
N GLN A 84 -9.15 4.48 8.12
CA GLN A 84 -9.34 5.92 8.14
C GLN A 84 -10.60 6.31 8.92
N ALA A 85 -11.71 5.62 8.69
CA ALA A 85 -12.94 5.83 9.45
C ALA A 85 -12.76 5.54 10.95
N ALA A 86 -12.05 4.47 11.31
CA ALA A 86 -11.76 4.13 12.70
C ALA A 86 -10.86 5.18 13.38
N THR A 87 -9.88 5.71 12.64
CA THR A 87 -8.97 6.81 13.02
C THR A 87 -9.76 8.10 13.29
N ASP A 88 -10.64 8.50 12.37
CA ASP A 88 -11.47 9.71 12.49
C ASP A 88 -12.46 9.62 13.66
N ALA A 89 -12.99 8.43 13.91
CA ALA A 89 -13.86 8.14 15.04
C ALA A 89 -13.13 8.04 16.38
N ARG A 90 -11.79 8.14 16.41
CA ARG A 90 -10.94 7.94 17.60
C ARG A 90 -11.24 6.60 18.28
N SER A 91 -11.34 5.54 17.47
CA SER A 91 -11.55 4.18 17.95
C SER A 91 -10.43 3.73 18.88
N SER A 92 -10.68 2.70 19.69
CA SER A 92 -9.70 2.22 20.65
C SER A 92 -8.45 1.66 19.94
N PRO A 93 -7.28 1.63 20.62
CA PRO A 93 -6.06 1.05 20.07
C PRO A 93 -6.23 -0.39 19.56
N GLU A 94 -7.05 -1.20 20.22
CA GLU A 94 -7.32 -2.58 19.83
C GLU A 94 -8.07 -2.66 18.49
N VAL A 95 -9.00 -1.73 18.24
CA VAL A 95 -9.71 -1.64 16.95
C VAL A 95 -8.74 -1.24 15.85
N LEU A 96 -7.90 -0.23 16.10
CA LEU A 96 -6.89 0.22 15.12
C LEU A 96 -5.87 -0.89 14.81
N ALA A 97 -5.40 -1.61 15.83
CA ALA A 97 -4.50 -2.75 15.67
C ALA A 97 -5.12 -3.85 14.80
N GLY A 98 -6.41 -4.16 14.99
CA GLY A 98 -7.13 -5.13 14.17
C GLY A 98 -7.20 -4.75 12.69
N HIS A 99 -7.45 -3.47 12.39
CA HIS A 99 -7.40 -2.97 11.01
C HIS A 99 -5.99 -3.08 10.40
N LEU A 100 -4.97 -2.66 11.15
CA LEU A 100 -3.56 -2.71 10.71
C LEU A 100 -3.09 -4.15 10.46
N GLU A 101 -3.52 -5.10 11.29
CA GLU A 101 -3.22 -6.53 11.10
C GLU A 101 -3.82 -7.06 9.80
N GLY A 102 -5.11 -6.77 9.56
CA GLY A 102 -5.78 -7.18 8.33
C GLY A 102 -5.12 -6.61 7.08
N ILE A 103 -4.73 -5.33 7.12
CA ILE A 103 -4.01 -4.68 6.04
C ILE A 103 -2.63 -5.35 5.84
N ALA A 104 -1.87 -5.61 6.90
CA ALA A 104 -0.55 -6.24 6.78
C ALA A 104 -0.58 -7.65 6.19
N ALA A 105 -1.57 -8.45 6.57
CA ALA A 105 -1.72 -9.80 6.03
C ALA A 105 -1.93 -9.79 4.51
N ILE A 106 -2.76 -8.86 4.00
CA ILE A 106 -3.09 -8.76 2.57
C ILE A 106 -1.93 -8.11 1.80
N MET A 107 -1.36 -7.03 2.33
CA MET A 107 -0.26 -6.29 1.68
C MET A 107 0.97 -7.15 1.42
N GLU A 108 1.35 -8.02 2.35
CA GLU A 108 2.51 -8.88 2.14
C GLU A 108 2.28 -9.89 1.00
N SER A 109 1.08 -10.47 0.93
CA SER A 109 0.72 -11.38 -0.17
C SER A 109 0.71 -10.64 -1.50
N HIS A 110 0.11 -9.44 -1.52
CA HIS A 110 -0.01 -8.59 -2.69
C HIS A 110 1.37 -8.20 -3.25
N PHE A 111 2.24 -7.58 -2.43
CA PHE A 111 3.58 -7.17 -2.86
C PHE A 111 4.40 -8.34 -3.40
N ARG A 112 4.34 -9.51 -2.74
CA ARG A 112 5.05 -10.71 -3.21
C ARG A 112 4.53 -11.21 -4.54
N TYR A 113 3.22 -11.10 -4.78
CA TYR A 113 2.65 -11.51 -6.05
C TYR A 113 3.08 -10.56 -7.16
N GLU A 114 2.93 -9.26 -6.95
CA GLU A 114 3.36 -8.23 -7.90
C GLU A 114 4.85 -8.35 -8.25
N GLU A 115 5.72 -8.40 -7.24
CA GLU A 115 7.17 -8.50 -7.43
C GLU A 115 7.54 -9.74 -8.26
N ARG A 116 6.90 -10.89 -8.00
CA ARG A 116 7.14 -12.10 -8.79
C ARG A 116 6.68 -11.97 -10.23
N GLN A 117 5.61 -11.23 -10.51
CA GLN A 117 5.05 -11.14 -11.85
C GLN A 117 5.72 -10.05 -12.68
N LEU A 118 6.03 -8.90 -12.07
CA LEU A 118 6.35 -7.68 -12.82
C LEU A 118 7.82 -7.27 -12.72
N LEU A 119 8.58 -7.71 -11.72
CA LEU A 119 9.96 -7.22 -11.52
C LEU A 119 10.86 -7.48 -12.74
N THR A 120 10.89 -8.71 -13.26
CA THR A 120 11.67 -9.05 -14.46
C THR A 120 11.09 -8.40 -15.73
N VAL A 121 9.79 -8.12 -15.77
CA VAL A 121 9.15 -7.39 -16.88
C VAL A 121 9.67 -5.96 -16.91
N LEU A 122 9.71 -5.29 -15.77
CA LEU A 122 10.22 -3.92 -15.62
C LEU A 122 11.71 -3.81 -15.96
N GLU A 123 12.52 -4.78 -15.56
CA GLU A 123 13.94 -4.85 -15.94
C GLU A 123 14.13 -4.99 -17.46
N GLY A 124 13.31 -5.82 -18.11
CA GLY A 124 13.36 -6.04 -19.55
C GLY A 124 12.78 -4.92 -20.40
N LEU A 125 11.88 -4.10 -19.85
CA LEU A 125 11.25 -2.98 -20.55
C LEU A 125 12.16 -1.76 -20.68
N ALA A 126 13.34 -1.73 -20.03
CA ALA A 126 14.31 -0.63 -20.05
C ALA A 126 13.61 0.73 -20.19
N LEU A 127 12.85 1.09 -19.14
CA LEU A 127 11.92 2.23 -19.10
C LEU A 127 12.58 3.50 -19.66
N ASP A 128 12.40 3.74 -20.96
CA ASP A 128 12.75 4.99 -21.63
C ASP A 128 11.84 6.06 -21.02
N ALA A 129 12.44 6.82 -20.11
CA ALA A 129 12.01 8.12 -19.61
C ALA A 129 10.51 8.26 -19.23
N ASP A 130 10.06 7.60 -18.16
CA ASP A 130 8.98 8.15 -17.30
C ASP A 130 8.72 7.39 -15.97
N SER A 131 9.53 6.39 -15.66
CA SER A 131 9.33 5.54 -14.48
C SER A 131 9.48 6.26 -13.15
N ARG A 132 10.05 7.48 -13.12
CA ARG A 132 10.06 8.33 -11.91
C ARG A 132 8.70 8.98 -11.60
N GLU A 133 7.86 9.25 -12.61
CA GLU A 133 6.49 9.72 -12.39
C GLU A 133 5.59 8.57 -11.94
N ALA A 134 5.72 7.38 -12.55
CA ALA A 134 4.92 6.21 -12.21
C ALA A 134 5.24 5.61 -10.84
N LEU A 135 6.51 5.68 -10.40
CA LEU A 135 6.94 5.17 -9.09
C LEU A 135 6.70 6.15 -7.93
N GLY A 136 6.10 7.32 -8.21
CA GLY A 136 5.86 8.37 -7.24
C GLY A 136 7.14 9.07 -6.81
N THR A 137 7.20 10.38 -7.04
CA THR A 137 8.25 11.23 -6.47
C THR A 137 8.08 11.27 -4.94
N LEU A 138 9.16 11.00 -4.23
CA LEU A 138 9.30 11.19 -2.78
C LEU A 138 9.00 12.62 -2.35
#